data_AF-A0A496VV27-F1
#
_entry.id   AF-A0A496VV27-F1
#
_cell.length_a   1.000
_cell.length_b   1.000
_cell.length_c   1.000
_cell.angle_alpha   90.00
_cell.angle_beta   90.00
_cell.angle_gamma   90.00
#
_symmetry.space_group_name_H-M   'P 1'
#
loop_
_entity.id
_entity.type
_entity.pdbx_description
1 polymer ?
#
loop_
_entity_poly.entity_id
_entity_poly.type
_entity_poly.pdbx_seq_one_letter_code
_entity_poly.pdbx_strand_id
1 'polypeptide(L)'
;MAYWKKYQTRRTGHKRFHYVCLKCRKSFKLEPRAPSEPLVSKCPDCGRKLLNMGPDFKPPRRYNKHQWRKVDMLAKCGLTFYASGISPGPHNIKTLADAKGLVREYRRRANADMTAQRILREKKPIRRLTKQHKSIAS
;
A
#
# COMPACT_ATOMS: atom_id res chain seq x y z
N MET A 1 -1.84 -3.64 -15.24
CA MET A 1 -3.08 -2.89 -15.55
C MET A 1 -3.07 -1.57 -14.78
N ALA A 2 -3.29 -0.46 -15.51
CA ALA A 2 -3.11 0.92 -15.06
C ALA A 2 -4.05 1.32 -13.92
N TYR A 3 -3.58 1.16 -12.68
CA TYR A 3 -4.24 1.53 -11.42
C TYR A 3 -4.85 2.95 -11.41
N TRP A 4 -4.33 3.85 -12.24
CA TRP A 4 -4.73 5.25 -12.35
C TRP A 4 -5.97 5.49 -13.24
N LYS A 5 -6.30 4.62 -14.21
CA LYS A 5 -7.44 4.82 -15.13
C LYS A 5 -8.79 4.86 -14.39
N LYS A 6 -8.93 4.12 -13.28
CA LYS A 6 -10.14 4.12 -12.43
C LYS A 6 -10.41 5.46 -11.74
N TYR A 7 -9.40 6.30 -11.58
CA TYR A 7 -9.50 7.60 -10.88
C TYR A 7 -9.50 8.79 -11.84
N GLN A 8 -9.57 8.55 -13.15
CA GLN A 8 -9.83 9.57 -14.16
C GLN A 8 -11.34 9.83 -14.19
N THR A 9 -11.76 11.05 -13.87
CA THR A 9 -13.17 11.44 -13.97
C THR A 9 -13.42 12.14 -15.31
N ARG A 10 -14.59 11.92 -15.92
CA ARG A 10 -14.95 12.48 -17.25
C ARG A 10 -15.20 13.99 -17.27
N ARG A 11 -15.24 14.68 -16.13
CA ARG A 11 -15.70 16.08 -16.05
C ARG A 11 -14.71 17.08 -15.45
N THR A 12 -13.83 16.69 -14.53
CA THR A 12 -12.98 17.65 -13.80
C THR A 12 -11.75 16.98 -13.17
N GLY A 13 -10.72 16.69 -13.95
CA GLY A 13 -9.40 16.31 -13.43
C GLY A 13 -9.33 14.96 -12.67
N HIS A 14 -8.11 14.58 -12.33
CA HIS A 14 -7.84 13.31 -11.62
C HIS A 14 -8.28 13.40 -10.15
N LYS A 15 -8.90 12.34 -9.59
CA LYS A 15 -9.23 12.31 -8.14
C LYS A 15 -7.91 12.46 -7.35
N ARG A 16 -7.79 13.53 -6.56
CA ARG A 16 -6.59 13.80 -5.75
C ARG A 16 -6.46 12.77 -4.62
N PHE A 17 -5.22 12.40 -4.33
CA PHE A 17 -4.86 11.47 -3.26
C PHE A 17 -4.37 12.23 -2.04
N HIS A 18 -4.66 11.70 -0.87
CA HIS A 18 -4.14 12.24 0.38
C HIS A 18 -2.77 11.65 0.67
N TYR A 19 -1.80 12.54 0.85
CA TYR A 19 -0.44 12.21 1.26
C TYR A 19 -0.20 12.77 2.65
N VAL A 20 0.38 11.98 3.56
CA VAL A 20 0.57 12.40 4.95
C VAL A 20 2.04 12.46 5.35
N CYS A 21 2.38 13.49 6.12
CA CYS A 21 3.62 13.53 6.89
C CYS A 21 3.30 13.17 8.34
N LEU A 22 3.76 11.99 8.78
CA LEU A 22 3.50 11.51 10.14
C LEU A 22 4.24 12.30 11.22
N LYS A 23 5.42 12.87 10.91
CA LYS A 23 6.13 13.74 11.85
C LYS A 23 5.38 15.05 12.06
N CYS A 24 5.03 15.73 10.96
CA CYS A 24 4.35 17.03 11.02
C CYS A 24 2.86 16.91 11.39
N ARG A 25 2.28 15.70 11.24
CA ARG A 25 0.84 15.44 11.39
C ARG A 25 0.01 16.33 10.47
N LYS A 26 0.44 16.38 9.20
CA LYS A 26 -0.18 17.16 8.13
C LYS A 26 -0.52 16.25 6.95
N SER A 27 -1.57 16.62 6.23
CA SER A 27 -1.98 15.98 4.99
C SER A 27 -1.92 16.97 3.83
N PHE A 28 -1.55 16.47 2.66
CA PHE A 28 -1.44 17.21 1.41
C PHE A 28 -2.28 16.48 0.36
N LYS A 29 -3.01 17.22 -0.47
CA LYS A 29 -3.73 16.66 -1.61
C LYS A 29 -2.82 16.76 -2.83
N LEU A 30 -2.35 15.63 -3.34
CA LEU A 30 -1.52 15.58 -4.54
C LEU A 30 -2.24 14.77 -5.62
N GLU A 31 -1.90 15.01 -6.87
CA GLU A 31 -2.39 14.18 -7.96
C GLU A 31 -1.82 12.77 -7.88
N PRO A 32 -2.55 11.75 -8.39
CA PRO A 32 -1.97 10.42 -8.57
C PRO A 32 -0.77 10.52 -9.51
N ARG A 33 0.39 10.09 -9.01
CA ARG A 33 1.64 10.10 -9.76
C ARG A 33 1.56 9.17 -10.97
N ALA A 34 2.09 9.62 -12.11
CA ALA A 34 2.33 8.72 -13.24
C ALA A 34 3.40 7.67 -12.87
N PRO A 35 3.41 6.48 -13.49
CA PRO A 35 4.40 5.44 -13.21
C PRO A 35 5.86 5.85 -13.44
N SER A 36 6.09 6.88 -14.26
CA SER A 36 7.41 7.41 -14.60
C SER A 36 7.97 8.43 -13.59
N GLU A 37 7.15 8.91 -12.66
CA GLU A 37 7.59 9.92 -11.70
C GLU A 37 8.24 9.30 -10.45
N PRO A 38 9.23 9.98 -9.85
CA PRO A 38 9.91 9.49 -8.66
C PRO A 38 8.93 9.19 -7.52
N LEU A 39 9.09 8.01 -6.92
CA LEU A 39 8.18 7.38 -5.94
C LEU A 39 7.98 8.16 -4.63
N VAL A 40 8.74 9.23 -4.38
CA VAL A 40 8.88 9.81 -3.04
C VAL A 40 8.63 11.32 -3.06
N SER A 41 7.39 11.72 -2.78
CA SER A 41 7.09 13.11 -2.43
C SER A 41 7.65 13.44 -1.04
N LYS A 42 8.34 14.58 -0.88
CA LYS A 42 8.85 15.06 0.41
C LYS A 42 7.89 16.06 1.05
N CYS A 43 7.85 16.10 2.37
CA CYS A 43 7.09 17.08 3.14
C CYS A 43 7.77 18.45 3.02
N PRO A 44 7.04 19.50 2.62
CA PRO A 44 7.62 20.84 2.46
C PRO A 44 8.13 21.43 3.78
N ASP A 45 7.56 21.03 4.92
CA ASP A 45 7.97 21.58 6.22
C ASP A 45 9.21 20.90 6.83
N CYS A 46 9.45 19.62 6.55
CA CYS A 46 10.48 18.86 7.27
C CYS A 46 11.30 17.90 6.40
N GLY A 47 11.11 17.92 5.08
CA GLY A 47 11.84 17.09 4.11
C GLY A 47 11.56 15.58 4.17
N ARG A 48 10.84 15.07 5.18
CA ARG A 48 10.53 13.63 5.31
C ARG A 48 9.58 13.15 4.23
N LYS A 49 9.68 11.86 3.90
CA LYS A 49 8.78 11.18 2.95
C LYS A 49 7.31 11.33 3.34
N LEU A 50 6.48 11.64 2.35
CA LEU A 50 5.04 11.59 2.45
C LEU A 50 4.54 10.18 2.12
N LEU A 51 3.55 9.71 2.87
CA LEU A 51 2.89 8.42 2.64
C LEU A 51 1.56 8.62 1.93
N ASN A 52 1.33 7.89 0.84
CA ASN A 52 0.03 7.89 0.16
C ASN A 52 -0.98 7.12 1.02
N MET A 53 -2.06 7.78 1.43
CA MET A 53 -3.12 7.20 2.25
C MET A 53 -4.39 6.92 1.45
N GLY A 54 -4.41 7.14 0.14
CA GLY A 54 -5.59 6.93 -0.68
C GLY A 54 -6.46 8.18 -0.82
N PRO A 55 -7.52 8.11 -1.64
CA PRO A 55 -8.35 9.25 -1.98
C PRO A 55 -9.51 9.46 -1.01
N ASP A 56 -9.83 8.46 -0.17
CA ASP A 56 -10.94 8.51 0.78
C ASP A 56 -10.46 8.74 2.23
N PHE A 57 -9.16 8.99 2.41
CA PHE A 57 -8.56 9.28 3.71
C PHE A 57 -9.07 10.60 4.28
N LYS A 58 -9.63 10.55 5.50
CA LYS A 58 -10.01 11.73 6.26
C LYS A 58 -8.92 12.05 7.30
N PRO A 59 -8.08 13.09 7.08
CA PRO A 59 -6.99 13.42 7.99
C PRO A 59 -7.54 13.84 9.36
N PRO A 60 -7.00 13.31 10.47
CA PRO A 60 -7.34 13.81 11.79
C PRO A 60 -6.88 15.26 12.00
N ARG A 61 -7.50 15.95 12.96
CA ARG A 61 -6.98 17.25 13.43
C ARG A 61 -5.52 17.11 13.87
N ARG A 62 -4.66 18.07 13.49
CA ARG A 62 -3.19 18.02 13.71
C ARG A 62 -2.79 17.69 15.15
N TYR A 63 -3.47 18.30 16.12
CA TYR A 63 -3.18 18.14 17.55
C TYR A 63 -3.72 16.84 18.15
N ASN A 64 -4.59 16.09 17.46
CA ASN A 64 -5.13 14.83 17.97
C ASN A 64 -4.10 13.70 17.87
N LYS A 65 -3.17 13.66 18.83
CA LYS A 65 -2.05 12.70 18.89
C LYS A 65 -2.53 11.24 18.85
N HIS A 66 -3.65 10.92 19.51
CA HIS A 66 -4.19 9.57 19.55
C HIS A 66 -4.63 9.08 18.16
N GLN A 67 -5.37 9.92 17.42
CA GLN A 67 -5.79 9.59 16.07
C GLN A 67 -4.60 9.53 15.10
N TRP A 68 -3.60 10.40 15.25
CA TRP A 68 -2.38 10.32 14.44
C TRP A 68 -1.55 9.06 14.71
N ARG A 69 -1.53 8.55 15.95
CA ARG A 69 -0.87 7.29 16.27
C ARG A 69 -1.55 6.09 15.61
N LYS A 70 -2.87 6.13 15.47
CA LYS A 70 -3.63 5.15 14.68
C LYS A 70 -3.21 5.19 13.20
N VAL A 71 -3.17 6.39 12.62
CA VAL A 71 -2.75 6.60 11.22
C VAL A 71 -1.33 6.06 10.98
N ASP A 72 -0.39 6.34 11.89
CA ASP A 72 0.98 5.80 11.83
C ASP A 72 1.01 4.26 11.84
N MET A 73 0.26 3.62 12.74
CA MET A 73 0.19 2.16 12.80
C MET A 73 -0.38 1.54 11.51
N LEU A 74 -1.45 2.11 10.97
CA LEU A 74 -2.07 1.63 9.73
C LEU A 74 -1.11 1.79 8.55
N ALA A 75 -0.50 2.97 8.42
CA ALA A 75 0.43 3.28 7.33
C ALA A 75 1.66 2.36 7.33
N LYS A 76 2.23 2.07 8.52
CA LYS A 76 3.35 1.12 8.68
C LYS A 76 3.02 -0.31 8.24
N CYS A 77 1.74 -0.67 8.21
CA CYS A 77 1.29 -1.99 7.78
C CYS A 77 0.83 -2.00 6.31
N GLY A 78 1.04 -0.90 5.56
CA GLY A 78 0.58 -0.77 4.19
C GLY A 78 -0.93 -0.59 4.05
N LEU A 79 -1.66 -0.47 5.17
CA LEU A 79 -3.11 -0.26 5.17
C LEU A 79 -3.40 1.19 4.80
N THR A 80 -4.05 1.35 3.66
CA THR A 80 -4.35 2.64 3.05
C THR A 80 -5.85 2.74 2.75
N PHE A 81 -6.38 3.96 2.73
CA PHE A 81 -7.81 4.26 2.64
C PHE A 81 -8.23 4.41 1.17
N TYR A 82 -8.00 3.36 0.41
CA TYR A 82 -8.62 3.20 -0.89
C TYR A 82 -10.03 2.62 -0.71
N ALA A 83 -10.94 2.93 -1.63
CA ALA A 83 -12.15 2.17 -1.82
C ALA A 83 -11.76 0.75 -2.32
N SER A 84 -11.40 -0.15 -1.41
CA SER A 84 -11.29 -1.58 -1.68
C SER A 84 -12.54 -2.26 -1.16
N GLY A 85 -13.21 -3.06 -2.00
CA GLY A 85 -14.31 -3.94 -1.59
C GLY A 85 -13.88 -5.09 -0.67
N ILE A 86 -12.68 -5.03 -0.09
CA ILE A 86 -12.13 -6.01 0.84
C ILE A 86 -12.35 -5.46 2.24
N SER A 87 -13.32 -6.05 2.94
CA SER A 87 -13.61 -5.81 4.35
C SER A 87 -12.83 -6.80 5.21
N PRO A 88 -12.27 -6.40 6.36
CA PRO A 88 -12.37 -5.08 6.99
C PRO A 88 -11.32 -4.08 6.47
N GLY A 89 -11.79 -2.97 5.91
CA GLY A 89 -10.94 -1.83 5.52
C GLY A 89 -10.74 -0.84 6.68
N PRO A 90 -9.75 0.07 6.59
CA PRO A 90 -9.42 1.01 7.66
C PRO A 90 -10.52 2.06 7.93
N HIS A 91 -11.54 2.15 7.06
CA HIS A 91 -12.65 3.11 7.13
C HIS A 91 -13.51 2.98 8.39
N ASN A 92 -13.63 1.79 8.97
CA ASN A 92 -14.50 1.52 10.13
C ASN A 92 -13.76 1.54 11.47
N ILE A 93 -12.46 1.85 11.48
CA ILE A 93 -11.61 1.76 12.67
C ILE A 93 -11.69 3.07 13.46
N LYS A 94 -12.43 3.06 14.57
CA LYS A 94 -12.64 4.25 15.41
C LYS A 94 -11.56 4.37 16.50
N THR A 95 -11.17 3.25 17.12
CA THR A 95 -10.25 3.24 18.26
C THR A 95 -8.83 2.75 17.91
N LEU A 96 -7.88 2.97 18.82
CA LEU A 96 -6.52 2.42 18.70
C LEU A 96 -6.50 0.89 18.90
N ALA A 97 -7.40 0.36 19.73
CA ALA A 97 -7.52 -1.07 19.97
C ALA A 97 -7.98 -1.81 18.70
N ASP A 98 -8.99 -1.27 18.01
CA ASP A 98 -9.48 -1.80 16.74
C ASP A 98 -8.37 -1.78 15.68
N ALA A 99 -7.57 -0.70 15.64
CA ALA A 99 -6.45 -0.58 14.72
C ALA A 99 -5.37 -1.64 14.99
N LYS A 100 -5.06 -1.90 16.26
CA LYS A 100 -4.15 -2.99 16.66
C LYS A 100 -4.71 -4.35 16.25
N GLY A 101 -5.99 -4.59 16.46
CA GLY A 101 -6.68 -5.82 16.03
C GLY A 101 -6.56 -6.04 14.53
N LEU A 102 -6.90 -5.01 13.75
CA LEU A 102 -6.83 -5.05 12.28
C LEU A 102 -5.40 -5.30 11.79
N VAL A 103 -4.41 -4.61 12.37
CA VAL A 103 -2.99 -4.80 12.02
C VAL A 103 -2.54 -6.24 12.29
N ARG A 104 -2.92 -6.83 13.44
CA ARG A 104 -2.59 -8.23 13.74
C ARG A 104 -3.20 -9.17 12.73
N GLU A 105 -4.48 -8.97 12.41
CA GLU A 105 -5.17 -9.80 11.42
C GLU A 105 -4.53 -9.72 10.04
N TYR A 106 -4.24 -8.50 9.58
CA TYR A 106 -3.61 -8.28 8.30
C TYR A 106 -2.22 -8.94 8.21
N ARG A 107 -1.41 -8.82 9.27
CA ARG A 107 -0.11 -9.48 9.35
C ARG A 107 -0.22 -11.01 9.33
N ARG A 108 -1.19 -11.59 10.05
CA ARG A 108 -1.43 -13.04 10.02
C ARG A 108 -1.73 -13.54 8.62
N ARG A 109 -2.65 -12.86 7.91
CA ARG A 109 -3.02 -13.21 6.53
C ARG A 109 -1.84 -13.08 5.58
N ALA A 110 -1.12 -11.96 5.63
CA ALA A 110 0.07 -11.76 4.80
C ALA A 110 1.15 -12.83 5.04
N ASN A 111 1.37 -13.23 6.30
CA ASN A 111 2.31 -14.30 6.63
C ASN A 111 1.83 -15.68 6.14
N ALA A 112 0.53 -15.98 6.24
CA ALA A 112 -0.05 -17.21 5.72
C ALA A 112 0.08 -17.30 4.20
N ASP A 113 -0.23 -16.20 3.50
CA ASP A 113 -0.08 -16.10 2.04
C ASP A 113 1.38 -16.26 1.62
N MET A 114 2.32 -15.64 2.34
CA MET A 114 3.76 -15.79 2.09
C MET A 114 4.23 -17.24 2.29
N THR A 115 3.73 -17.89 3.34
CA THR A 115 4.02 -19.31 3.62
C THR A 115 3.46 -20.21 2.53
N ALA A 116 2.22 -19.99 2.10
CA ALA A 116 1.60 -20.72 1.00
C ALA A 116 2.36 -20.55 -0.32
N GLN A 117 2.78 -19.33 -0.64
CA GLN A 117 3.61 -19.05 -1.83
C GLN A 117 4.96 -19.77 -1.76
N ARG A 118 5.59 -19.84 -0.59
CA ARG A 118 6.85 -20.57 -0.40
C ARG A 118 6.66 -22.07 -0.65
N ILE A 119 5.65 -22.68 -0.04
CA ILE A 119 5.30 -24.10 -0.26
C ILE A 119 5.06 -24.38 -1.74
N LEU A 120 4.33 -23.51 -2.45
CA LEU A 120 4.09 -23.65 -3.88
C LEU A 120 5.36 -23.52 -4.73
N ARG A 121 6.35 -22.71 -4.32
CA ARG A 121 7.65 -22.60 -5.00
C ARG A 121 8.53 -23.81 -4.76
N GLU A 122 8.54 -24.35 -3.53
CA GLU A 122 9.29 -25.57 -3.19
C GLU A 122 8.68 -26.81 -3.87
N LYS A 123 7.35 -26.85 -4.03
CA LYS A 123 6.64 -27.89 -4.78
C LYS A 123 6.68 -27.71 -6.30
N LYS A 124 7.25 -26.62 -6.84
CA LYS A 124 7.41 -26.48 -8.30
C LYS A 124 8.48 -27.49 -8.76
N PRO A 125 8.15 -28.41 -9.69
CA PRO A 125 9.13 -29.36 -10.18
C PRO A 125 10.28 -28.59 -10.82
N ILE A 126 11.52 -28.93 -10.43
CA ILE A 126 12.72 -28.47 -11.12
C ILE A 126 12.57 -28.92 -12.58
N ARG A 127 12.37 -27.98 -13.50
CA ARG A 127 12.42 -28.28 -14.93
C ARG A 127 13.80 -28.85 -15.21
N ARG A 128 13.90 -30.17 -15.40
CA ARG A 128 15.15 -30.82 -15.82
C ARG A 128 15.52 -30.17 -17.16
N LEU A 129 16.63 -29.43 -17.18
CA LEU A 129 17.28 -29.04 -18.42
C LEU A 129 17.74 -30.33 -19.10
N THR A 130 16.93 -30.88 -20.00
CA THR A 130 17.40 -31.90 -20.93
C THR A 130 18.36 -31.21 -21.90
N LYS A 131 19.66 -31.27 -21.60
CA LYS A 131 20.70 -30.88 -22.54
C LYS A 131 20.54 -31.73 -23.80
N GLN A 132 20.22 -31.08 -24.91
CA GLN A 132 20.46 -31.62 -26.25
C GLN A 132 21.96 -31.90 -26.36
N HIS A 133 22.36 -33.16 -26.26
CA HIS A 133 23.61 -33.60 -26.85
C HIS A 133 23.39 -33.67 -28.36
N LYS A 134 23.74 -32.58 -29.04
CA LYS A 134 24.17 -32.66 -30.44
C LYS A 134 25.48 -33.44 -30.44
N SER A 135 25.44 -34.73 -30.76
CA SER A 135 26.63 -35.46 -31.19
C SER A 135 26.84 -35.19 -32.68
N ILE A 136 27.97 -34.58 -32.95
CA ILE A 136 28.67 -34.47 -34.23
C ILE A 136 29.28 -35.83 -34.58
N ALA A 137 29.58 -36.05 -35.88
CA ALA A 137 30.31 -37.15 -36.55
C ALA A 137 29.37 -38.26 -37.08
N SER A 138 29.43 -38.66 -38.36
CA SER A 138 30.49 -38.58 -39.39
C SER A 138 29.92 -38.35 -40.78
#